data_AF-A0A261C807-F1
#
_entry.id   AF-A0A261C807-F1
#
_cell.length_a   1.000
_cell.length_b   1.000
_cell.length_c   1.000
_cell.angle_alpha   90.00
_cell.angle_beta   90.00
_cell.angle_gamma   90.00
#
_symmetry.space_group_name_H-M   'P 1'
#
loop_
_entity.id
_entity.type
_entity.pdbx_description
1 polymer ?
#
loop_
_entity_poly.entity_id
_entity_poly.type
_entity_poly.pdbx_seq_one_letter_code
_entity_poly.pdbx_strand_id
1 'polypeptide(L)'
;MSRAISRLVEACNRLSITQRSQMHYLRPPPASSILPPCPIYTFPTLHRSPMVAPGLDITEILEKLAPTVEKNSVIAPGSTNKAPMWLSPRLLTIRRKKMKKHKRRRRYDRDFFKYQKYHREKKLKAEREFQKRMKSLLTELEAFDPEKYVKDTIRMANKEWQDELAPTGRKLYPHWSRFMSLEQLYGLPKSEYIDKRSGLPTPEEAEQIKALKEKYAKLYRRK
;
A
#
# COMPACT_ATOMS: atom_id res chain seq x y z
N MET A 1 -22.28 -22.06 45.06
CA MET A 1 -21.71 -21.16 44.03
C MET A 1 -22.81 -20.21 43.56
N SER A 2 -22.55 -18.92 43.66
CA SER A 2 -23.55 -17.85 43.69
C SER A 2 -24.35 -17.69 42.40
N ARG A 3 -25.68 -17.52 42.52
CA ARG A 3 -26.60 -17.15 41.43
C ARG A 3 -26.14 -15.92 40.62
N ALA A 4 -25.28 -15.07 41.20
CA ALA A 4 -24.68 -13.93 40.54
C ALA A 4 -23.71 -14.34 39.42
N ILE A 5 -22.96 -15.44 39.60
CA ILE A 5 -22.00 -15.92 38.58
C ILE A 5 -22.75 -16.49 37.38
N SER A 6 -23.83 -17.23 37.61
CA SER A 6 -24.68 -17.76 36.54
C SER A 6 -25.32 -16.65 35.71
N ARG A 7 -25.79 -15.56 36.34
CA ARG A 7 -26.36 -14.40 35.61
C ARG A 7 -25.31 -13.63 34.81
N LEU A 8 -24.07 -13.59 35.28
CA LEU A 8 -22.97 -12.91 34.59
C LEU A 8 -22.47 -13.70 33.38
N VAL A 9 -22.46 -15.04 33.47
CA VAL A 9 -22.18 -15.93 32.32
C VAL A 9 -23.30 -15.87 31.28
N GLU A 10 -24.56 -15.77 31.71
CA GLU A 10 -25.72 -15.65 30.81
C GLU A 10 -25.78 -14.27 30.11
N ALA A 11 -25.37 -13.20 30.81
CA ALA A 11 -25.21 -11.86 30.21
C ALA A 11 -24.05 -11.80 29.20
N CYS A 12 -22.93 -12.46 29.48
CA CYS A 12 -21.81 -12.57 28.52
C CYS A 12 -22.18 -13.38 27.27
N ASN A 13 -23.03 -14.42 27.40
CA ASN A 13 -23.51 -15.18 26.25
C ASN A 13 -24.62 -14.48 25.45
N ARG A 14 -25.33 -13.49 26.01
CA ARG A 14 -26.26 -12.62 25.26
C ARG A 14 -25.55 -11.48 24.52
N LEU A 15 -24.39 -11.04 24.99
CA LEU A 15 -23.59 -10.00 24.33
C LEU A 15 -22.59 -10.55 23.28
N SER A 16 -22.49 -11.88 23.13
CA SER A 16 -21.67 -12.52 22.08
C SER A 16 -22.44 -12.84 20.80
N ILE A 17 -23.64 -12.28 20.61
CA ILE A 17 -24.26 -12.12 19.28
C ILE A 17 -23.53 -10.99 18.55
N THR A 18 -22.24 -11.22 18.30
CA THR A 18 -21.56 -10.56 17.20
C THR A 18 -22.30 -11.00 15.95
N GLN A 19 -22.84 -10.00 15.26
CA GLN A 19 -23.49 -10.14 13.97
C GLN A 19 -22.73 -11.16 13.13
N ARG A 20 -23.35 -12.34 13.00
CA ARG A 20 -23.16 -13.20 11.86
C ARG A 20 -23.57 -12.33 10.68
N SER A 21 -22.61 -11.60 10.13
CA SER A 21 -22.68 -10.97 8.82
C SER A 21 -22.96 -12.12 7.86
N GLN A 22 -24.24 -12.45 7.73
CA GLN A 22 -24.78 -13.10 6.57
C GLN A 22 -24.31 -12.22 5.43
N MET A 23 -23.27 -12.68 4.74
CA MET A 23 -23.07 -12.32 3.36
C MET A 23 -24.34 -12.79 2.68
N HIS A 24 -25.36 -11.93 2.63
CA HIS A 24 -26.38 -11.97 1.62
C HIS A 24 -25.60 -11.97 0.31
N TYR A 25 -25.38 -13.17 -0.23
CA TYR A 25 -25.25 -13.30 -1.66
C TYR A 25 -26.46 -12.57 -2.20
N LEU A 26 -26.21 -11.45 -2.88
CA LEU A 26 -27.19 -10.80 -3.72
C LEU A 26 -27.75 -11.90 -4.63
N ARG A 27 -28.90 -12.44 -4.22
CA ARG A 27 -29.74 -13.25 -5.09
C ARG A 27 -30.07 -12.29 -6.24
N PRO A 28 -29.72 -12.60 -7.50
CA PRO A 28 -30.15 -11.77 -8.61
C PRO A 28 -31.67 -11.65 -8.52
N PRO A 29 -32.25 -10.45 -8.69
CA PRO A 29 -33.69 -10.29 -8.68
C PRO A 29 -34.31 -11.21 -9.73
N PRO A 30 -35.51 -11.79 -9.48
CA PRO A 30 -36.22 -12.53 -10.50
C PRO A 30 -36.41 -11.63 -11.73
N ALA A 31 -36.10 -12.18 -12.90
CA ALA A 31 -36.20 -11.49 -14.18
C ALA A 31 -37.67 -11.15 -14.48
N SER A 32 -38.09 -9.96 -14.07
CA SER A 32 -39.29 -9.29 -14.60
C SER A 32 -38.97 -7.82 -14.82
N SER A 33 -38.10 -7.57 -15.79
CA SER A 33 -37.92 -6.23 -16.37
C SER A 33 -38.79 -6.13 -17.63
N ILE A 34 -40.06 -5.81 -17.43
CA ILE A 34 -40.81 -5.06 -18.45
C ILE A 34 -40.29 -3.62 -18.33
N LEU A 35 -39.17 -3.34 -18.98
CA LEU A 35 -38.71 -1.98 -19.19
C LEU A 35 -39.35 -1.46 -20.48
N PRO A 36 -39.81 -0.20 -20.52
CA PRO A 36 -40.33 0.39 -21.75
C PRO A 36 -39.25 0.35 -22.85
N PRO A 37 -39.64 0.24 -24.12
CA PRO A 37 -38.68 0.19 -25.23
C PRO A 37 -37.77 1.42 -25.17
N CYS A 38 -36.47 1.18 -24.99
CA CYS A 38 -35.47 2.23 -25.00
C CYS A 38 -35.61 3.04 -26.30
N PRO A 39 -35.66 4.38 -26.26
CA PRO A 39 -35.66 5.17 -27.47
C PRO A 39 -34.36 4.90 -28.22
N ILE A 40 -34.49 4.42 -29.46
CA ILE A 40 -33.36 4.19 -30.35
C ILE A 40 -32.82 5.58 -30.73
N TYR A 41 -31.76 6.02 -30.04
CA TYR A 41 -31.06 7.24 -30.38
C TYR A 41 -30.20 7.01 -31.62
N THR A 42 -30.76 7.30 -32.79
CA THR A 42 -30.01 7.37 -34.05
C THR A 42 -29.44 8.77 -34.21
N PHE A 43 -28.15 8.86 -34.51
CA PHE A 43 -27.49 10.14 -34.82
C PHE A 43 -28.17 10.80 -36.03
N PRO A 44 -28.32 12.14 -36.06
CA PRO A 44 -28.94 12.83 -37.18
C PRO A 44 -28.05 12.72 -38.41
N THR A 45 -28.37 11.79 -39.30
CA THR A 45 -27.82 11.76 -40.66
C THR A 45 -28.55 12.79 -41.52
N LEU A 46 -27.79 13.52 -42.35
CA LEU A 46 -28.28 14.62 -43.19
C LEU A 46 -29.32 14.16 -44.24
N HIS A 47 -29.33 12.87 -44.56
CA HIS A 47 -30.33 12.24 -45.42
C HIS A 47 -31.38 11.51 -44.57
N ARG A 48 -32.61 12.04 -44.55
CA ARG A 48 -33.78 11.30 -44.07
C ARG A 48 -34.13 10.24 -45.10
N SER A 49 -33.86 8.97 -44.82
CA SER A 49 -34.49 7.88 -45.55
C SER A 49 -35.98 7.83 -45.16
N PRO A 50 -36.92 7.68 -46.13
CA PRO A 50 -38.31 7.48 -45.80
C PRO A 50 -38.46 6.18 -45.00
N MET A 51 -39.10 6.29 -43.84
CA MET A 51 -39.39 5.14 -42.97
C MET A 51 -40.54 4.36 -43.61
N VAL A 52 -40.21 3.38 -44.46
CA VAL A 52 -41.19 2.47 -45.06
C VAL A 52 -41.50 1.39 -44.02
N ALA A 53 -42.74 1.38 -43.51
CA ALA A 53 -43.22 0.26 -42.71
C ALA A 53 -43.15 -1.01 -43.58
N PRO A 54 -42.70 -2.16 -43.06
CA PRO A 54 -42.70 -3.40 -43.82
C PRO A 54 -44.16 -3.72 -44.19
N GLY A 55 -44.50 -3.44 -45.44
CA GLY A 55 -45.77 -3.87 -46.02
C GLY A 55 -45.79 -5.39 -46.04
N LEU A 56 -46.98 -5.97 -45.95
CA LEU A 56 -47.18 -7.38 -46.25
C LEU A 56 -46.78 -7.59 -47.71
N ASP A 57 -45.57 -8.09 -47.94
CA ASP A 57 -45.09 -8.50 -49.26
C ASP A 57 -45.93 -9.71 -49.70
N ILE A 58 -46.97 -9.43 -50.49
CA ILE A 58 -47.89 -10.43 -51.05
C ILE A 58 -47.11 -11.48 -51.87
N THR A 59 -45.91 -11.13 -52.34
CA THR A 59 -44.96 -12.01 -53.04
C THR A 59 -44.50 -13.20 -52.19
N GLU A 60 -44.25 -13.04 -50.88
CA GLU A 60 -43.84 -14.15 -50.00
C GLU A 60 -44.97 -15.17 -49.74
N ILE A 61 -46.22 -14.72 -49.83
CA ILE A 61 -47.39 -15.58 -49.63
C ILE A 61 -47.68 -16.40 -50.90
N LEU A 62 -47.49 -15.79 -52.08
CA LEU A 62 -47.72 -16.45 -53.36
C LEU A 62 -46.66 -17.53 -53.66
N GLU A 63 -45.42 -17.34 -53.19
CA GLU A 63 -44.30 -18.28 -53.37
C GLU A 63 -44.48 -19.61 -52.62
N LYS A 64 -45.35 -19.66 -51.60
CA LYS A 64 -45.64 -20.87 -50.83
C LYS A 64 -46.65 -21.82 -51.48
N LEU A 65 -47.36 -21.38 -52.52
CA LEU A 65 -48.46 -22.16 -53.12
C LEU A 65 -48.11 -22.85 -54.44
N ALA A 66 -46.97 -22.54 -55.05
CA ALA A 66 -46.46 -23.27 -56.20
C ALA A 66 -44.92 -23.27 -56.16
N PRO A 67 -44.24 -24.43 -56.07
CA PRO A 67 -42.79 -24.47 -56.20
C PRO A 67 -42.46 -24.25 -57.68
N THR A 68 -42.36 -22.99 -58.09
CA THR A 68 -41.78 -22.65 -59.38
C THR A 68 -40.29 -22.97 -59.28
N VAL A 69 -39.86 -23.96 -60.07
CA VAL A 69 -38.46 -24.42 -60.13
C VAL A 69 -37.63 -23.33 -60.80
N GLU A 70 -37.34 -22.26 -60.09
CA GLU A 70 -36.30 -21.33 -60.47
C GLU A 70 -34.96 -21.89 -60.00
N LYS A 71 -34.13 -22.28 -60.96
CA LYS A 71 -32.74 -22.70 -60.76
C LYS A 71 -31.93 -21.48 -60.34
N ASN A 72 -32.10 -21.06 -59.10
CA ASN A 72 -31.17 -20.13 -58.46
C ASN A 72 -29.84 -20.88 -58.31
N SER A 73 -28.86 -20.52 -59.15
CA SER A 73 -27.50 -21.01 -59.02
C SER A 73 -27.06 -20.78 -57.57
N VAL A 74 -26.76 -21.86 -56.85
CA VAL A 74 -26.21 -21.79 -55.49
C VAL A 74 -24.84 -21.14 -55.60
N ILE A 75 -24.81 -19.81 -55.48
CA ILE A 75 -23.58 -19.06 -55.28
C ILE A 75 -23.13 -19.45 -53.88
N ALA A 76 -22.07 -20.27 -53.78
CA ALA A 76 -21.41 -20.54 -52.52
C ALA A 76 -21.17 -19.20 -51.82
N PRO A 77 -21.53 -19.03 -50.53
CA PRO A 77 -21.38 -17.75 -49.86
C PRO A 77 -19.94 -17.35 -50.03
N GLY A 78 -19.72 -16.27 -50.78
CA GLY A 78 -18.38 -15.82 -51.15
C GLY A 78 -17.54 -15.82 -49.88
N SER A 79 -16.32 -16.36 -49.97
CA SER A 79 -15.34 -16.24 -48.91
C SER A 79 -15.14 -14.75 -48.67
N THR A 80 -15.97 -14.18 -47.80
CA THR A 80 -15.78 -12.85 -47.28
C THR A 80 -14.43 -12.96 -46.62
N ASN A 81 -13.42 -12.35 -47.26
CA ASN A 81 -12.10 -12.19 -46.68
C ASN A 81 -12.36 -11.70 -45.26
N LYS A 82 -12.25 -12.60 -44.28
CA LYS A 82 -12.49 -12.26 -42.89
C LYS A 82 -11.34 -11.34 -42.56
N ALA A 83 -11.55 -10.04 -42.77
CA ALA A 83 -10.59 -9.01 -42.41
C ALA A 83 -10.14 -9.37 -41.00
N PRO A 84 -8.82 -9.45 -40.74
CA PRO A 84 -8.31 -9.90 -39.45
C PRO A 84 -9.05 -9.08 -38.41
N MET A 85 -9.89 -9.75 -37.61
CA MET A 85 -10.78 -9.07 -36.68
C MET A 85 -9.87 -8.38 -35.67
N TRP A 86 -9.58 -7.10 -35.91
CA TRP A 86 -8.80 -6.25 -35.03
C TRP A 86 -9.63 -6.10 -33.77
N LEU A 87 -9.46 -7.05 -32.85
CA LEU A 87 -10.06 -7.00 -31.53
C LEU A 87 -9.70 -5.63 -30.98
N SER A 88 -10.71 -4.78 -30.81
CA SER A 88 -10.53 -3.46 -30.22
C SER A 88 -9.59 -3.60 -29.02
N PRO A 89 -8.56 -2.74 -28.86
CA PRO A 89 -7.61 -2.82 -27.75
C PRO A 89 -8.27 -3.00 -26.37
N ARG A 90 -9.52 -2.54 -26.25
CA ARG A 90 -10.42 -2.75 -25.11
C ARG A 90 -10.77 -4.23 -24.86
N LEU A 91 -11.12 -5.01 -25.88
CA LEU A 91 -11.46 -6.44 -25.76
C LEU A 91 -10.27 -7.28 -25.29
N LEU A 92 -9.07 -7.02 -25.82
CA LEU A 92 -7.85 -7.70 -25.37
C LEU A 92 -7.54 -7.39 -23.90
N THR A 93 -7.74 -6.14 -23.48
CA THR A 93 -7.58 -5.73 -22.09
C THR A 93 -8.60 -6.39 -21.16
N ILE A 94 -9.87 -6.49 -21.59
CA ILE A 94 -10.92 -7.20 -20.86
C ILE A 94 -10.55 -8.68 -20.69
N ARG A 95 -10.12 -9.36 -21.76
CA ARG A 95 -9.70 -10.77 -21.70
C ARG A 95 -8.53 -10.99 -20.74
N ARG A 96 -7.53 -10.10 -20.76
CA ARG A 96 -6.40 -10.14 -19.80
C ARG A 96 -6.88 -9.96 -18.35
N LYS A 97 -7.71 -8.95 -18.08
CA LYS A 97 -8.27 -8.70 -16.75
C LYS A 97 -9.15 -9.86 -16.27
N LYS A 98 -9.99 -10.42 -17.14
CA LYS A 98 -10.81 -11.62 -16.89
C LYS A 98 -9.92 -12.79 -16.47
N MET A 99 -8.89 -13.09 -17.27
CA MET A 99 -7.99 -14.20 -17.00
C MET A 99 -7.20 -14.00 -15.69
N LYS A 100 -6.73 -12.78 -15.41
CA LYS A 100 -6.09 -12.44 -14.13
C LYS A 100 -7.04 -12.66 -12.94
N LYS A 101 -8.30 -12.22 -13.03
CA LYS A 101 -9.32 -12.42 -11.98
C LYS A 101 -9.62 -13.91 -11.78
N HIS A 102 -9.80 -14.67 -12.86
CA HIS A 102 -10.04 -16.11 -12.81
C HIS A 102 -8.88 -16.86 -12.13
N LYS A 103 -7.64 -16.61 -12.56
CA LYS A 103 -6.44 -17.22 -11.94
C LYS A 103 -6.25 -16.80 -10.49
N ARG A 104 -6.57 -15.55 -10.12
CA ARG A 104 -6.51 -15.07 -8.73
C ARG A 104 -7.50 -15.81 -7.83
N ARG A 105 -8.76 -15.95 -8.28
CA ARG A 105 -9.79 -16.70 -7.52
C ARG A 105 -9.37 -18.16 -7.34
N ARG A 106 -8.98 -18.84 -8.43
CA ARG A 106 -8.51 -20.23 -8.36
C ARG A 106 -7.31 -20.42 -7.42
N ARG A 107 -6.40 -19.45 -7.34
CA ARG A 107 -5.28 -19.46 -6.37
C ARG A 107 -5.78 -19.27 -4.93
N TYR A 108 -6.69 -18.32 -4.72
CA TYR A 108 -7.27 -18.06 -3.41
C TYR A 108 -8.01 -19.29 -2.87
N ASP A 109 -8.81 -19.96 -3.71
CA ASP A 109 -9.57 -21.14 -3.32
C ASP A 109 -8.65 -22.33 -3.01
N ARG A 110 -7.58 -22.52 -3.80
CA ARG A 110 -6.56 -23.55 -3.55
C ARG A 110 -5.83 -23.33 -2.22
N ASP A 111 -5.43 -22.09 -1.96
CA ASP A 111 -4.60 -21.73 -0.80
C ASP A 111 -5.43 -21.15 0.35
N PHE A 112 -6.75 -21.42 0.39
CA PHE A 112 -7.70 -20.78 1.29
C PHE A 112 -7.26 -20.82 2.76
N PHE A 113 -6.89 -22.00 3.26
CA PHE A 113 -6.47 -22.19 4.64
C PHE A 113 -5.17 -21.45 4.99
N LYS A 114 -4.23 -21.35 4.03
CA LYS A 114 -2.99 -20.58 4.19
C LYS A 114 -3.30 -19.09 4.38
N TYR A 115 -4.22 -18.55 3.57
CA TYR A 115 -4.67 -17.17 3.71
C TYR A 115 -5.39 -16.94 5.03
N GLN A 116 -6.27 -17.85 5.47
CA GLN A 116 -6.96 -17.73 6.75
C GLN A 116 -5.98 -17.71 7.94
N LYS A 117 -4.97 -18.60 7.93
CA LYS A 117 -3.90 -18.59 8.94
C LYS A 117 -3.17 -17.24 8.97
N TYR A 118 -2.71 -16.78 7.81
CA TYR A 118 -2.02 -15.49 7.68
C TYR A 118 -2.89 -14.31 8.14
N HIS A 119 -4.17 -14.27 7.78
CA HIS A 119 -5.09 -13.21 8.21
C HIS A 119 -5.34 -13.24 9.72
N ARG A 120 -5.44 -14.43 10.33
CA ARG A 120 -5.55 -14.58 11.78
C ARG A 120 -4.29 -14.05 12.48
N GLU A 121 -3.12 -14.44 12.02
CA GLU A 121 -1.83 -13.97 12.54
C GLU A 121 -1.69 -12.44 12.40
N LYS A 122 -2.07 -11.88 11.26
CA LYS A 122 -2.07 -10.43 11.03
C LYS A 122 -2.98 -9.69 12.01
N LYS A 123 -4.19 -10.21 12.26
CA LYS A 123 -5.11 -9.63 13.25
C LYS A 123 -4.55 -9.72 14.68
N LEU A 124 -4.00 -10.88 15.06
CA LEU A 124 -3.37 -11.06 16.37
C LEU A 124 -2.17 -10.14 16.56
N LYS A 125 -1.35 -9.93 15.53
CA LYS A 125 -0.23 -8.99 15.59
C LYS A 125 -0.71 -7.55 15.81
N ALA A 126 -1.71 -7.11 15.04
CA ALA A 126 -2.29 -5.77 15.19
C ALA A 126 -2.89 -5.58 16.60
N GLU A 127 -3.58 -6.60 17.13
CA GLU A 127 -4.14 -6.56 18.49
C GLU A 127 -3.05 -6.44 19.56
N ARG A 128 -1.96 -7.22 19.45
CA ARG A 128 -0.82 -7.11 20.39
C ARG A 128 -0.15 -5.74 20.33
N GLU A 129 0.01 -5.19 19.12
CA GLU A 129 0.57 -3.84 18.94
C GLU A 129 -0.32 -2.77 19.57
N PHE A 130 -1.64 -2.89 19.40
CA PHE A 130 -2.62 -2.03 20.05
C PHE A 130 -2.54 -2.13 21.58
N GLN A 131 -2.54 -3.33 22.14
CA GLN A 131 -2.42 -3.56 23.58
C GLN A 131 -1.10 -3.01 24.13
N LYS A 132 0.02 -3.21 23.42
CA LYS A 132 1.32 -2.65 23.79
C LYS A 132 1.26 -1.12 23.84
N ARG A 133 0.66 -0.49 22.84
CA ARG A 133 0.48 0.97 22.80
C ARG A 133 -0.36 1.46 23.98
N MET A 134 -1.47 0.77 24.27
CA MET A 134 -2.35 1.16 25.38
C MET A 134 -1.64 1.03 26.74
N LYS A 135 -0.90 -0.06 26.93
CA LYS A 135 -0.08 -0.24 28.14
C LYS A 135 0.99 0.84 28.26
N SER A 136 1.65 1.23 27.17
CA SER A 136 2.62 2.35 27.15
C SER A 136 1.98 3.64 27.69
N LEU A 137 0.80 4.00 27.19
CA LEU A 137 0.09 5.20 27.62
C LEU A 137 -0.28 5.14 29.11
N LEU A 138 -0.72 3.98 29.60
CA LEU A 138 -1.01 3.80 31.02
C LEU A 138 0.26 3.92 31.87
N THR A 139 1.38 3.31 31.45
CA THR A 139 2.65 3.43 32.16
C THR A 139 3.20 4.86 32.14
N GLU A 140 3.01 5.60 31.04
CA GLU A 140 3.37 7.01 30.94
C GLU A 140 2.53 7.85 31.90
N LEU A 141 1.23 7.55 32.01
CA LEU A 141 0.32 8.22 32.93
C LEU A 141 0.66 7.90 34.39
N GLU A 142 0.93 6.65 34.73
CA GLU A 142 1.32 6.22 36.08
C GLU A 142 2.67 6.82 36.50
N ALA A 143 3.62 6.93 35.57
CA ALA A 143 4.93 7.52 35.81
C ALA A 143 4.93 9.06 35.77
N PHE A 144 3.81 9.69 35.39
CA PHE A 144 3.73 11.14 35.26
C PHE A 144 3.64 11.81 36.64
N ASP A 145 4.73 12.45 37.04
CA ASP A 145 4.78 13.30 38.22
C ASP A 145 4.57 14.78 37.82
N PRO A 146 3.43 15.39 38.20
CA PRO A 146 3.10 16.76 37.81
C PRO A 146 4.06 17.79 38.40
N GLU A 147 4.56 17.58 39.63
CA GLU A 147 5.48 18.53 40.25
C GLU A 147 6.80 18.57 39.50
N LYS A 148 7.33 17.39 39.16
CA LYS A 148 8.55 17.26 38.38
C LYS A 148 8.39 17.92 37.01
N TYR A 149 7.26 17.68 36.33
CA TYR A 149 6.97 18.31 35.04
C TYR A 149 6.96 19.85 35.12
N VAL A 150 6.31 20.43 36.13
CA VAL A 150 6.30 21.89 36.35
C VAL A 150 7.72 22.42 36.65
N LYS A 151 8.48 21.73 37.51
CA LYS A 151 9.87 22.10 37.83
C LYS A 151 10.77 22.07 36.59
N ASP A 152 10.63 21.04 35.76
CA ASP A 152 11.42 20.88 34.53
C ASP A 152 11.02 21.92 33.47
N THR A 153 9.74 22.26 33.34
CA THR A 153 9.28 23.33 32.42
C THR A 153 9.75 24.72 32.84
N ILE A 154 9.69 25.06 34.14
CA ILE A 154 10.25 26.31 34.66
C ILE A 154 11.76 26.35 34.43
N ARG A 155 12.48 25.25 34.70
CA ARG A 155 13.93 25.16 34.47
C ARG A 155 14.28 25.36 32.99
N MET A 156 13.51 24.75 32.09
CA MET A 156 13.70 24.90 30.65
C MET A 156 13.39 26.32 30.16
N ALA A 157 12.37 26.97 30.73
CA ALA A 157 12.03 28.36 30.42
C ALA A 157 13.10 29.34 30.91
N ASN A 158 13.69 29.07 32.08
CA ASN A 158 14.77 29.86 32.66
C ASN A 158 16.16 29.50 32.11
N LYS A 159 16.28 28.53 31.20
CA LYS A 159 17.57 28.12 30.62
C LYS A 159 18.07 29.23 29.68
N GLU A 160 19.14 29.89 30.07
CA GLU A 160 19.81 30.86 29.21
C GLU A 160 20.51 30.16 28.03
N TRP A 161 20.25 30.59 26.80
CA TRP A 161 20.79 29.96 25.59
C TRP A 161 22.26 30.30 25.29
N GLN A 162 22.91 31.12 26.11
CA GLN A 162 24.28 31.56 25.88
C GLN A 162 25.27 30.38 25.83
N ASP A 163 25.02 29.32 26.60
CA ASP A 163 25.86 28.10 26.64
C ASP A 163 25.79 27.26 25.34
N GLU A 164 24.74 27.42 24.53
CA GLU A 164 24.56 26.71 23.25
C GLU A 164 24.91 27.60 22.05
N LEU A 165 25.46 28.79 22.28
CA LEU A 165 25.98 29.64 21.22
C LEU A 165 27.50 29.49 21.16
N ALA A 166 28.04 29.40 19.94
CA ALA A 166 29.47 29.55 19.74
C ALA A 166 29.91 30.95 20.23
N PRO A 167 31.19 31.16 20.56
CA PRO A 167 31.71 32.49 20.92
C PRO A 167 31.43 33.59 19.89
N THR A 168 31.07 33.21 18.66
CA THR A 168 30.65 34.07 17.54
C THR A 168 29.16 34.43 17.53
N GLY A 169 28.36 33.95 18.49
CA GLY A 169 26.91 34.19 18.58
C GLY A 169 26.03 33.31 17.70
N ARG A 170 26.61 32.34 16.98
CA ARG A 170 25.85 31.38 16.14
C ARG A 170 25.39 30.18 16.97
N LYS A 171 24.22 29.62 16.65
CA LYS A 171 23.73 28.37 17.27
C LYS A 171 24.76 27.26 17.09
N LEU A 172 25.18 26.64 18.18
CA LEU A 172 26.08 25.49 18.19
C LEU A 172 25.26 24.25 17.84
N TYR A 173 25.12 23.95 16.54
CA TYR A 173 24.49 22.70 16.15
C TYR A 173 25.32 21.52 16.67
N PRO A 174 24.69 20.53 17.31
CA PRO A 174 25.40 19.33 17.73
C PRO A 174 25.98 18.66 16.49
N HIS A 175 27.31 18.60 16.43
CA HIS A 175 28.04 17.88 15.39
C HIS A 175 27.66 16.39 15.47
N TRP A 176 27.65 15.68 14.33
CA TRP A 176 27.24 14.27 14.26
C TRP A 176 28.02 13.36 15.23
N SER A 177 29.28 13.70 15.53
CA SER A 177 30.12 13.03 16.53
C SER A 177 29.66 13.19 17.99
N ARG A 178 28.72 14.10 18.28
CA ARG A 178 28.13 14.29 19.63
C ARG A 178 26.94 13.36 19.85
N PHE A 179 26.27 12.92 18.78
CA PHE A 179 25.08 12.07 18.85
C PHE A 179 25.41 10.58 18.88
N MET A 180 26.54 10.19 18.32
CA MET A 180 26.91 8.79 18.17
C MET A 180 28.42 8.65 18.33
N SER A 181 28.86 7.63 19.05
CA SER A 181 30.29 7.34 19.14
C SER A 181 30.82 6.85 17.79
N LEU A 182 32.11 7.02 17.52
CA LEU A 182 32.72 6.56 16.27
C LEU A 182 32.55 5.04 16.10
N GLU A 183 32.65 4.31 17.21
CA GLU A 183 32.46 2.87 17.29
C GLU A 183 31.05 2.47 16.89
N GLN A 184 30.04 3.21 17.37
CA GLN A 184 28.64 3.01 16.99
C GLN A 184 28.40 3.31 15.50
N LEU A 185 29.09 4.30 14.94
CA LEU A 185 28.99 4.64 13.51
C LEU A 185 29.52 3.53 12.61
N TYR A 186 30.63 2.91 13.02
CA TYR A 186 31.22 1.78 12.30
C TYR A 186 30.64 0.42 12.70
N GLY A 187 29.66 0.39 13.63
CA GLY A 187 28.99 -0.84 14.06
C GLY A 187 29.89 -1.80 14.85
N LEU A 188 30.92 -1.29 15.52
CA LEU A 188 31.83 -2.10 16.32
C LEU A 188 31.15 -2.63 17.60
N PRO A 189 31.50 -3.83 18.07
CA PRO A 189 31.03 -4.34 19.35
C PRO A 189 31.56 -3.45 20.49
N LYS A 190 30.81 -3.33 21.59
CA LYS A 190 31.17 -2.45 22.73
C LYS A 190 32.51 -2.81 23.41
N SER A 191 33.04 -3.99 23.15
CA SER A 191 34.34 -4.45 23.63
C SER A 191 35.52 -3.85 22.85
N GLU A 192 35.29 -3.41 21.62
CA GLU A 192 36.31 -2.84 20.73
C GLU A 192 36.15 -1.32 20.68
N TYR A 193 37.27 -0.60 20.72
CA TYR A 193 37.30 0.86 20.65
C TYR A 193 38.25 1.33 19.56
N ILE A 194 37.94 2.48 18.95
CA ILE A 194 38.81 3.09 17.95
C ILE A 194 39.75 4.04 18.69
N ASP A 195 41.04 3.70 18.77
CA ASP A 195 42.04 4.61 19.33
C ASP A 195 42.27 5.80 18.40
N LYS A 196 41.75 6.96 18.81
CA LYS A 196 41.89 8.23 18.08
C LYS A 196 43.32 8.75 18.04
N ARG A 197 44.21 8.21 18.89
CA ARG A 197 45.63 8.60 18.96
C ARG A 197 46.52 7.64 18.16
N SER A 198 45.96 6.58 17.57
CA SER A 198 46.71 5.70 16.69
C SER A 198 47.32 6.48 15.52
N GLY A 199 48.63 6.36 15.33
CA GLY A 199 49.39 7.08 14.29
C GLY A 199 49.71 8.54 14.60
N LEU A 200 49.27 9.09 15.75
CA LEU A 200 49.79 10.36 16.25
C LEU A 200 51.09 10.11 17.02
N PRO A 201 52.11 10.98 16.85
CA PRO A 201 53.36 10.82 17.57
C PRO A 201 53.15 10.81 19.09
N THR A 202 53.79 9.86 19.76
CA THR A 202 53.94 9.92 21.22
C THR A 202 54.72 11.19 21.61
N PRO A 203 54.63 11.69 22.86
CA PRO A 203 55.34 12.90 23.26
C PRO A 203 56.85 12.82 22.97
N GLU A 204 57.45 11.65 23.16
CA GLU A 204 58.86 11.39 22.85
C GLU A 204 59.14 11.43 21.34
N GLU A 205 58.31 10.78 20.52
CA GLU A 205 58.41 10.85 19.05
C GLU A 205 58.18 12.26 18.52
N ALA A 206 57.30 13.04 19.16
CA ALA A 206 57.03 14.43 18.77
C ALA A 206 58.28 15.30 18.95
N GLU A 207 59.04 15.08 20.04
CA GLU A 207 60.32 15.76 20.26
C GLU A 207 61.37 15.32 19.23
N GLN A 208 61.45 14.03 18.91
CA GLN A 208 62.34 13.52 17.87
C GLN A 208 62.00 14.11 16.50
N ILE A 209 60.71 14.17 16.13
CA ILE A 209 60.24 14.79 14.88
C ILE A 209 60.57 16.28 14.87
N LYS A 210 60.41 16.98 16.00
CA LYS A 210 60.77 18.40 16.12
C LYS A 210 62.27 18.60 15.92
N ALA A 211 63.11 17.78 16.55
CA ALA A 211 64.56 17.82 16.38
C ALA A 211 64.98 17.52 14.92
N LEU A 212 64.33 16.54 14.27
CA LEU A 212 64.56 16.23 12.85
C LEU A 212 64.15 17.38 11.93
N LYS A 213 63.02 18.05 12.21
CA LYS A 213 62.57 19.26 11.49
C LYS A 213 63.57 20.40 11.64
N GLU A 214 64.08 20.63 12.85
CA GLU A 214 65.11 21.65 13.11
C GLU A 214 66.43 21.31 12.41
N LYS A 215 66.86 20.05 12.44
CA LYS A 215 68.04 19.57 11.72
C LYS A 215 67.88 19.75 10.20
N TYR A 216 66.73 19.37 9.65
CA TYR A 216 66.42 19.56 8.24
C TYR A 216 66.38 21.05 7.86
N ALA A 217 65.74 21.89 8.67
CA ALA A 217 65.71 23.33 8.44
C ALA A 217 67.12 23.95 8.45
N LYS A 218 68.00 23.55 9.38
CA LYS A 218 69.40 24.00 9.41
C LYS A 218 70.20 23.56 8.19
N LEU A 219 69.97 22.34 7.70
CA LEU A 219 70.73 21.77 6.58
C LEU A 219 70.26 22.30 5.21
N TYR A 220 68.95 22.51 5.01
CA TYR A 220 68.38 22.72 3.69
C TYR A 220 67.64 24.04 3.51
N ARG A 221 67.27 24.73 4.59
CA ARG A 221 66.69 26.07 4.48
C ARG A 221 67.84 27.07 4.36
N ARG A 222 68.30 27.31 3.12
CA ARG A 222 69.23 28.39 2.79
C ARG A 222 68.71 29.70 3.40
N LYS A 223 69.60 30.43 4.08
CA LYS A 223 69.37 31.81 4.53
C LYS A 223 69.19 32.73 3.33
#